data_AF-A0AAJ2VNL9-F1
#
_entry.id   AF-A0AAJ2VNL9-F1
#
_cell.length_a   1.000
_cell.length_b   1.000
_cell.length_c   1.000
_cell.angle_alpha   90.00
_cell.angle_beta   90.00
_cell.angle_gamma   90.00
#
_symmetry.space_group_name_H-M   'P 1'
#
loop_
_entity.id
_entity.type
_entity.pdbx_description
1 polymer ?
#
loop_
_entity_poly.entity_id
_entity_poly.type
_entity_poly.pdbx_seq_one_letter_code
_entity_poly.pdbx_strand_id
1 'polypeptide(L)'
;MYFKALFTAGVISLFSLPTSAFAQVACQDDERLYSFADYIDERQAGTSEPLQLTVATFLNLTPRARDVIGDNLRLLDSECRPMQVSQGEPPFRIEMPFSTLYMGFYDAVLRGDERTQQILLNSFRAEPVDPMEFISYFTVIDSGNEELMERLARSAGINIHTASCNDATKYLHFADLFVRFGGSVYGEHGKAWFVSGKDPEVTSVDENLTQQYSSLVGSNCEVSKNTVLALAEAAGAITYDIGNKFNSTWHSYENYYTERHSLWLEQGAPDAVPTSLFD
;
A
#
# COMPACT_ATOMS: atom_id res chain seq x y z
N MET A 1 -50.19 -65.73 2.20
CA MET A 1 -48.95 -65.96 2.97
C MET A 1 -47.95 -64.91 2.49
N TYR A 2 -47.58 -64.00 3.39
CA TYR A 2 -46.84 -62.76 3.09
C TYR A 2 -45.36 -63.02 2.81
N PHE A 3 -44.80 -62.43 1.76
CA PHE A 3 -43.36 -62.16 1.69
C PHE A 3 -43.12 -60.73 1.21
N LYS A 4 -42.49 -59.96 2.10
CA LYS A 4 -42.15 -58.54 2.01
C LYS A 4 -41.11 -58.31 0.91
N ALA A 5 -41.41 -57.42 -0.02
CA ALA A 5 -40.40 -56.76 -0.86
C ALA A 5 -39.82 -55.57 -0.07
N LEU A 6 -38.53 -55.63 0.24
CA LEU A 6 -37.76 -54.51 0.78
C LEU A 6 -37.24 -53.69 -0.41
N PHE A 7 -37.85 -52.52 -0.62
CA PHE A 7 -37.26 -51.46 -1.43
C PHE A 7 -36.26 -50.70 -0.53
N THR A 8 -34.98 -50.85 -0.81
CA THR A 8 -33.90 -50.03 -0.26
C THR A 8 -33.98 -48.64 -0.90
N ALA A 9 -34.46 -47.66 -0.11
CA ALA A 9 -34.39 -46.25 -0.46
C ALA A 9 -32.92 -45.81 -0.44
N GLY A 10 -32.38 -45.50 -1.62
CA GLY A 10 -31.11 -44.77 -1.74
C GLY A 10 -31.31 -43.35 -1.25
N VAL A 11 -30.68 -43.03 -0.12
CA VAL A 11 -30.56 -41.65 0.38
C VAL A 11 -29.61 -40.94 -0.57
N ILE A 12 -30.15 -40.10 -1.45
CA ILE A 12 -29.38 -39.10 -2.18
C ILE A 12 -29.05 -38.03 -1.14
N SER A 13 -27.85 -38.11 -0.58
CA SER A 13 -27.27 -37.03 0.21
C SER A 13 -27.14 -35.80 -0.68
N LEU A 14 -28.09 -34.87 -0.52
CA LEU A 14 -27.92 -33.49 -0.92
C LEU A 14 -26.75 -32.93 -0.12
N PHE A 15 -25.54 -32.99 -0.68
CA PHE A 15 -24.45 -32.14 -0.25
C PHE A 15 -24.87 -30.70 -0.57
N SER A 16 -25.55 -30.09 0.38
CA SER A 16 -25.64 -28.64 0.51
C SER A 16 -24.21 -28.12 0.66
N LEU A 17 -23.61 -27.74 -0.47
CA LEU A 17 -22.42 -26.92 -0.49
C LEU A 17 -22.75 -25.64 0.30
N PRO A 18 -22.01 -25.30 1.36
CA PRO A 18 -22.19 -24.00 2.00
C PRO A 18 -21.81 -22.96 0.96
N THR A 19 -22.82 -22.24 0.46
CA THR A 19 -22.61 -20.95 -0.20
C THR A 19 -22.07 -19.99 0.85
N SER A 20 -20.75 -19.99 1.05
CA SER A 20 -20.04 -18.87 1.63
C SER A 20 -20.05 -17.74 0.62
N ALA A 21 -21.21 -17.09 0.51
CA ALA A 21 -21.35 -15.77 -0.09
C ALA A 21 -20.71 -14.78 0.89
N PHE A 22 -19.40 -14.60 0.79
CA PHE A 22 -18.77 -13.37 1.27
C PHE A 22 -19.13 -12.27 0.27
N ALA A 23 -20.37 -11.80 0.31
CA ALA A 23 -20.61 -10.42 -0.07
C ALA A 23 -19.95 -9.61 1.04
N GLN A 24 -18.74 -9.10 0.81
CA GLN A 24 -18.27 -7.94 1.55
C GLN A 24 -19.40 -6.93 1.45
N VAL A 25 -20.02 -6.58 2.58
CA VAL A 25 -20.99 -5.50 2.63
C VAL A 25 -20.23 -4.27 2.18
N ALA A 26 -20.43 -3.86 0.93
CA ALA A 26 -19.87 -2.60 0.44
C ALA A 26 -20.48 -1.49 1.30
N CYS A 27 -19.65 -0.76 2.02
CA CYS A 27 -20.11 0.34 2.85
C CYS A 27 -20.94 1.31 2.00
N GLN A 28 -22.09 1.72 2.50
CA GLN A 28 -22.99 2.62 1.76
C GLN A 28 -22.83 4.04 2.25
N ASP A 29 -22.64 4.96 1.30
CA ASP A 29 -22.74 6.39 1.56
C ASP A 29 -24.18 6.78 1.93
N ASP A 30 -24.30 7.87 2.67
CA ASP A 30 -25.58 8.48 3.00
C ASP A 30 -26.28 9.04 1.75
N GLU A 31 -27.50 8.57 1.49
CA GLU A 31 -28.30 9.00 0.33
C GLU A 31 -28.55 10.51 0.30
N ARG A 32 -28.47 11.21 1.45
CA ARG A 32 -28.63 12.66 1.54
C ARG A 32 -27.56 13.44 0.78
N LEU A 33 -26.47 12.80 0.36
CA LEU A 33 -25.52 13.39 -0.60
C LEU A 33 -26.18 13.79 -1.93
N TYR A 34 -27.18 13.03 -2.39
CA TYR A 34 -27.87 13.32 -3.65
C TYR A 34 -28.91 14.42 -3.49
N SER A 35 -29.36 14.69 -2.27
CA SER A 35 -30.21 15.82 -1.87
C SER A 35 -29.41 16.83 -1.04
N PHE A 36 -28.19 17.16 -1.49
CA PHE A 36 -27.25 17.96 -0.70
C PHE A 36 -27.79 19.33 -0.28
N ALA A 37 -28.66 19.96 -1.10
CA ALA A 37 -29.29 21.23 -0.75
C ALA A 37 -30.16 21.12 0.52
N ASP A 38 -30.97 20.06 0.63
CA ASP A 38 -31.85 19.84 1.77
C ASP A 38 -31.03 19.59 3.05
N TYR A 39 -29.91 18.86 2.92
CA TYR A 39 -28.97 18.66 4.02
C TYR A 39 -28.35 19.98 4.51
N ILE A 40 -28.04 20.91 3.61
CA ILE A 40 -27.51 22.24 3.97
C ILE A 40 -28.55 23.01 4.79
N ASP A 41 -29.81 22.97 4.38
CA ASP A 41 -30.89 23.66 5.10
C ASP A 41 -31.09 23.07 6.50
N GLU A 42 -31.06 21.74 6.63
CA GLU A 42 -31.09 21.04 7.93
C GLU A 42 -29.88 21.41 8.81
N ARG A 43 -28.69 21.56 8.22
CA ARG A 43 -27.46 21.98 8.92
C ARG A 43 -27.58 23.39 9.46
N GLN A 44 -28.11 24.32 8.66
CA GLN A 44 -28.32 25.70 9.08
C GLN A 44 -29.39 25.82 10.15
N ALA A 45 -30.41 24.94 10.11
CA ALA A 45 -31.44 24.83 11.14
C ALA A 45 -30.96 24.15 12.44
N GLY A 46 -29.78 23.51 12.43
CA GLY A 46 -29.22 22.79 13.58
C GLY A 46 -29.90 21.44 13.86
N THR A 47 -30.61 20.88 12.89
CA THR A 47 -31.38 19.62 13.02
C THR A 47 -30.76 18.45 12.28
N SER A 48 -29.70 18.69 11.51
CA SER A 48 -29.05 17.65 10.70
C SER A 48 -28.27 16.65 11.55
N GLU A 49 -28.52 15.37 11.33
CA GLU A 49 -27.61 14.31 11.78
C GLU A 49 -26.34 14.26 10.89
N PRO A 50 -25.18 13.85 11.43
CA PRO A 50 -23.95 13.69 10.65
C PRO A 50 -24.13 12.82 9.41
N LEU A 51 -23.53 13.21 8.28
CA LEU A 51 -23.50 12.39 7.06
C LEU A 51 -22.55 11.20 7.24
N GLN A 52 -22.96 10.01 6.83
CA GLN A 52 -22.08 8.85 6.79
C GLN A 52 -21.49 8.69 5.39
N LEU A 53 -20.17 8.71 5.28
CA LEU A 53 -19.47 8.67 3.99
C LEU A 53 -18.39 7.60 4.03
N THR A 54 -18.27 6.83 2.97
CA THR A 54 -17.05 6.11 2.65
C THR A 54 -15.90 7.09 2.46
N VAL A 55 -14.69 6.61 2.73
CA VAL A 55 -13.47 7.40 2.51
C VAL A 55 -13.36 7.87 1.05
N ALA A 56 -13.65 6.98 0.09
CA ALA A 56 -13.57 7.30 -1.33
C ALA A 56 -14.48 8.48 -1.69
N THR A 57 -15.71 8.49 -1.19
CA THR A 57 -16.65 9.58 -1.42
C THR A 57 -16.20 10.87 -0.75
N PHE A 58 -15.70 10.80 0.49
CA PHE A 58 -15.14 11.96 1.18
C PHE A 58 -13.99 12.63 0.40
N LEU A 59 -13.07 11.84 -0.15
CA LEU A 59 -11.95 12.33 -0.96
C LEU A 59 -12.41 12.98 -2.28
N ASN A 60 -13.52 12.48 -2.84
CA ASN A 60 -14.11 13.00 -4.08
C ASN A 60 -15.03 14.21 -3.88
N LEU A 61 -15.36 14.57 -2.64
CA LEU A 61 -16.13 15.78 -2.38
C LEU A 61 -15.37 17.02 -2.87
N THR A 62 -16.09 17.94 -3.52
CA THR A 62 -15.53 19.26 -3.85
C THR A 62 -15.09 19.99 -2.57
N PRO A 63 -14.05 20.85 -2.62
CA PRO A 63 -13.61 21.61 -1.46
C PRO A 63 -14.76 22.38 -0.79
N ARG A 64 -15.63 23.00 -1.60
CA ARG A 64 -16.83 23.70 -1.12
C ARG A 64 -17.80 22.78 -0.37
N ALA A 65 -18.04 21.56 -0.88
CA ALA A 65 -18.91 20.61 -0.19
C ALA A 65 -18.30 20.19 1.16
N ARG A 66 -16.99 19.92 1.21
CA ARG A 66 -16.29 19.60 2.46
C ARG A 66 -16.37 20.74 3.47
N ASP A 67 -16.21 21.98 3.04
CA ASP A 67 -16.31 23.16 3.92
C ASP A 67 -17.71 23.32 4.53
N VAL A 68 -18.75 23.09 3.73
CA VAL A 68 -20.14 23.21 4.18
C VAL A 68 -20.52 22.07 5.12
N ILE A 69 -20.06 20.84 4.84
CA ILE A 69 -20.28 19.69 5.71
C ILE A 69 -19.55 19.90 7.05
N GLY A 70 -18.30 20.36 7.00
CA GLY A 70 -17.45 20.55 8.18
C GLY A 70 -17.26 19.23 8.95
N ASP A 71 -17.29 19.30 10.27
CA ASP A 71 -17.14 18.12 11.15
C ASP A 71 -18.43 17.31 11.32
N ASN A 72 -19.53 17.72 10.68
CA ASN A 72 -20.81 17.00 10.77
C ASN A 72 -20.84 15.80 9.82
N LEU A 73 -19.81 14.95 9.91
CA LEU A 73 -19.66 13.75 9.10
C LEU A 73 -19.03 12.61 9.89
N ARG A 74 -19.32 11.38 9.46
CA ARG A 74 -18.73 10.15 9.94
C ARG A 74 -18.12 9.43 8.75
N LEU A 75 -16.83 9.09 8.83
CA LEU A 75 -16.17 8.29 7.81
C LEU A 75 -16.31 6.82 8.13
N LEU A 76 -16.68 6.01 7.15
CA LEU A 76 -16.75 4.56 7.26
C LEU A 76 -15.36 3.98 6.95
N ASP A 77 -14.81 3.19 7.87
CA ASP A 77 -13.58 2.42 7.62
C ASP A 77 -13.83 1.21 6.70
N SER A 78 -12.79 0.42 6.44
CA SER A 78 -12.86 -0.81 5.63
C SER A 78 -13.79 -1.88 6.23
N GLU A 79 -14.12 -1.80 7.52
CA GLU A 79 -15.09 -2.66 8.22
C GLU A 79 -16.48 -2.01 8.33
N CYS A 80 -16.71 -0.90 7.63
CA CYS A 80 -17.93 -0.07 7.68
C CYS A 80 -18.27 0.45 9.09
N ARG A 81 -17.26 0.62 9.96
CA ARG A 81 -17.44 1.24 11.28
C ARG A 81 -17.38 2.76 11.14
N PRO A 82 -18.34 3.50 11.73
CA PRO A 82 -18.36 4.94 11.64
C PRO A 82 -17.31 5.57 12.57
N MET A 83 -16.48 6.43 12.01
CA MET A 83 -15.50 7.25 12.70
C MET A 83 -15.92 8.71 12.65
N GLN A 84 -16.02 9.35 13.81
CA GLN A 84 -16.33 10.77 13.87
C GLN A 84 -15.16 11.60 13.35
N VAL A 85 -15.43 12.58 12.49
CA VAL A 85 -14.42 13.58 12.10
C VAL A 85 -14.44 14.73 13.09
N SER A 86 -13.26 15.22 13.44
CA SER A 86 -13.07 16.36 14.32
C SER A 86 -11.99 17.25 13.73
N GLN A 87 -12.27 18.54 13.57
CA GLN A 87 -11.38 19.51 12.93
C GLN A 87 -10.95 19.09 11.51
N GLY A 88 -11.86 18.46 10.76
CA GLY A 88 -11.62 18.01 9.39
C GLY A 88 -10.81 16.72 9.24
N GLU A 89 -10.37 16.09 10.34
CA GLU A 89 -9.59 14.85 10.31
C GLU A 89 -10.24 13.74 11.19
N PRO A 90 -10.09 12.45 10.83
CA PRO A 90 -10.47 11.33 11.69
C PRO A 90 -9.51 11.20 12.89
N PRO A 91 -9.95 10.61 14.01
CA PRO A 91 -9.17 10.49 15.25
C PRO A 91 -7.97 9.54 15.14
N PHE A 92 -7.94 8.68 14.13
CA PHE A 92 -6.82 7.81 13.79
C PHE A 92 -6.71 7.71 12.28
N ARG A 93 -5.51 7.35 11.80
CA ARG A 93 -5.27 7.17 10.37
C ARG A 93 -6.05 5.98 9.85
N ILE A 94 -6.75 6.18 8.75
CA ILE A 94 -7.55 5.14 8.10
C ILE A 94 -6.65 4.39 7.13
N GLU A 95 -6.64 3.06 7.25
CA GLU A 95 -5.97 2.18 6.30
C GLU A 95 -6.72 2.09 4.98
N MET A 96 -5.97 2.13 3.88
CA MET A 96 -6.51 1.86 2.55
C MET A 96 -5.42 1.40 1.57
N PRO A 97 -5.81 0.76 0.46
CA PRO A 97 -4.86 0.33 -0.56
C PRO A 97 -4.02 1.49 -1.09
N PHE A 98 -2.71 1.28 -1.20
CA PHE A 98 -1.78 2.33 -1.64
C PHE A 98 -2.13 2.89 -3.02
N SER A 99 -2.61 2.05 -3.94
CA SER A 99 -3.07 2.49 -5.25
C SER A 99 -4.15 3.58 -5.18
N THR A 100 -5.08 3.47 -4.21
CA THR A 100 -6.13 4.47 -4.00
C THR A 100 -5.56 5.78 -3.45
N LEU A 101 -4.65 5.68 -2.47
CA LEU A 101 -3.94 6.85 -1.92
C LEU A 101 -3.13 7.57 -2.99
N TYR A 102 -2.34 6.83 -3.74
CA TYR A 102 -1.50 7.35 -4.80
C TYR A 102 -2.34 8.09 -5.84
N MET A 103 -3.41 7.48 -6.36
CA MET A 103 -4.25 8.12 -7.38
C MET A 103 -4.95 9.37 -6.84
N GLY A 104 -5.50 9.31 -5.62
CA GLY A 104 -6.13 10.47 -5.00
C GLY A 104 -5.14 11.61 -4.77
N PHE A 105 -3.92 11.29 -4.34
CA PHE A 105 -2.86 12.26 -4.10
C PHE A 105 -2.36 12.86 -5.40
N TYR A 106 -2.09 12.02 -6.39
CA TYR A 106 -1.69 12.41 -7.73
C TYR A 106 -2.67 13.42 -8.34
N ASP A 107 -3.97 13.09 -8.31
CA ASP A 107 -5.03 13.97 -8.80
C ASP A 107 -5.10 15.29 -8.02
N ALA A 108 -4.93 15.25 -6.70
CA ALA A 108 -4.89 16.45 -5.87
C ALA A 108 -3.66 17.33 -6.18
N VAL A 109 -2.52 16.73 -6.50
CA VAL A 109 -1.31 17.44 -6.94
C VAL A 109 -1.51 18.08 -8.31
N LEU A 110 -2.13 17.37 -9.26
CA LEU A 110 -2.45 17.91 -10.58
C LEU A 110 -3.38 19.12 -10.50
N ARG A 111 -4.41 19.06 -9.64
CA ARG A 111 -5.37 20.14 -9.42
C ARG A 111 -4.84 21.29 -8.56
N GLY A 112 -3.69 21.13 -7.89
CA GLY A 112 -3.18 22.11 -6.92
C GLY A 112 -4.03 22.21 -5.65
N ASP A 113 -4.76 21.15 -5.29
CA ASP A 113 -5.62 21.09 -4.10
C ASP A 113 -4.81 20.67 -2.87
N GLU A 114 -4.06 21.63 -2.31
CA GLU A 114 -3.19 21.43 -1.16
C GLU A 114 -3.93 20.87 0.07
N ARG A 115 -5.20 21.24 0.25
CA ARG A 115 -6.00 20.74 1.37
C ARG A 115 -6.26 19.25 1.25
N THR A 116 -6.64 18.77 0.06
CA THR A 116 -6.80 17.33 -0.18
C THR A 116 -5.48 16.58 -0.05
N GLN A 117 -4.36 17.17 -0.51
CA GLN A 117 -3.03 16.58 -0.32
C GLN A 117 -2.71 16.39 1.17
N GLN A 118 -2.95 17.40 2.01
CA GLN A 118 -2.69 17.32 3.46
C GLN A 118 -3.62 16.32 4.16
N ILE A 119 -4.91 16.34 3.81
CA ILE A 119 -5.87 15.36 4.33
C ILE A 119 -5.39 13.93 4.02
N LEU A 120 -4.98 13.65 2.77
CA LEU A 120 -4.45 12.35 2.38
C LEU A 120 -3.23 11.94 3.20
N LEU A 121 -2.27 12.84 3.39
CA LEU A 121 -1.01 12.56 4.10
C LEU A 121 -1.16 12.42 5.62
N ASN A 122 -2.15 13.10 6.21
CA ASN A 122 -2.32 13.16 7.67
C ASN A 122 -3.33 12.13 8.18
N SER A 123 -4.43 11.97 7.45
CA SER A 123 -5.63 11.22 7.88
C SER A 123 -5.64 9.77 7.41
N PHE A 124 -4.77 9.40 6.46
CA PHE A 124 -4.75 8.07 5.88
C PHE A 124 -3.37 7.45 5.98
N ARG A 125 -3.35 6.11 5.95
CA ARG A 125 -2.12 5.33 5.83
C ARG A 125 -2.29 4.23 4.80
N ALA A 126 -1.21 3.89 4.12
CA ALA A 126 -1.22 2.74 3.22
C ALA A 126 -1.37 1.45 4.03
N GLU A 127 -2.23 0.56 3.55
CA GLU A 127 -2.34 -0.82 4.08
C GLU A 127 -0.98 -1.52 4.00
N PRO A 128 -0.66 -2.40 4.97
CA PRO A 128 0.48 -3.27 4.85
C PRO A 128 0.36 -4.15 3.60
N VAL A 129 1.48 -4.37 2.91
CA VAL A 129 1.53 -5.20 1.71
C VAL A 129 2.51 -6.36 1.90
N ASP A 130 2.35 -7.40 1.08
CA ASP A 130 3.32 -8.49 1.00
C ASP A 130 4.59 -8.05 0.21
N PRO A 131 5.68 -8.83 0.27
CA PRO A 131 6.92 -8.45 -0.39
C PRO A 131 6.82 -8.44 -1.92
N MET A 132 5.93 -9.27 -2.49
CA MET A 132 5.70 -9.35 -3.93
C MET A 132 5.01 -8.10 -4.47
N GLU A 133 4.07 -7.53 -3.72
CA GLU A 133 3.48 -6.25 -4.07
C GLU A 133 4.48 -5.10 -3.84
N PHE A 134 5.16 -5.08 -2.70
CA PHE A 134 6.10 -4.00 -2.37
C PHE A 134 7.25 -3.88 -3.37
N ILE A 135 7.82 -4.99 -3.85
CA ILE A 135 8.95 -4.95 -4.79
C ILE A 135 8.58 -4.15 -6.06
N SER A 136 7.33 -4.27 -6.52
CA SER A 136 6.83 -3.55 -7.68
C SER A 136 6.84 -2.03 -7.50
N TYR A 137 6.82 -1.54 -6.26
CA TYR A 137 6.86 -0.12 -5.93
C TYR A 137 8.27 0.50 -6.09
N PHE A 138 9.32 -0.32 -6.31
CA PHE A 138 10.61 0.18 -6.80
C PHE A 138 10.59 0.60 -8.27
N THR A 139 9.42 0.56 -8.92
CA THR A 139 9.22 1.24 -10.20
C THR A 139 9.36 2.76 -10.04
N VAL A 140 9.99 3.42 -11.01
CA VAL A 140 10.13 4.89 -11.04
C VAL A 140 8.86 5.54 -11.59
N ILE A 141 8.43 6.63 -10.96
CA ILE A 141 7.29 7.45 -11.40
C ILE A 141 7.74 8.33 -12.57
N ASP A 142 7.09 8.11 -13.73
CA ASP A 142 7.15 8.94 -14.94
C ASP A 142 8.50 9.63 -15.20
N SER A 143 9.52 8.83 -15.57
CA SER A 143 10.88 9.30 -15.83
C SER A 143 11.01 10.32 -16.97
N GLY A 144 9.92 10.67 -17.65
CA GLY A 144 9.86 11.66 -18.73
C GLY A 144 9.31 13.03 -18.30
N ASN A 145 8.76 13.17 -17.08
CA ASN A 145 8.11 14.40 -16.61
C ASN A 145 8.68 14.87 -15.27
N GLU A 146 9.86 15.51 -15.33
CA GLU A 146 10.57 16.00 -14.13
C GLU A 146 9.72 16.99 -13.33
N GLU A 147 8.93 17.86 -13.99
CA GLU A 147 8.07 18.83 -13.31
C GLU A 147 7.03 18.15 -12.42
N LEU A 148 6.35 17.12 -12.95
CA LEU A 148 5.35 16.37 -12.21
C LEU A 148 5.97 15.62 -11.03
N MET A 149 7.11 14.95 -11.25
CA MET A 149 7.87 14.28 -10.20
C MET A 149 8.26 15.27 -9.09
N GLU A 150 8.79 16.44 -9.43
CA GLU A 150 9.16 17.47 -8.46
C GLU A 150 7.97 18.01 -7.68
N ARG A 151 6.81 18.16 -8.34
CA ARG A 151 5.57 18.56 -7.67
C ARG A 151 5.08 17.49 -6.71
N LEU A 152 5.06 16.22 -7.12
CA LEU A 152 4.67 15.10 -6.25
C LEU A 152 5.57 15.03 -5.02
N ALA A 153 6.89 15.07 -5.21
CA ALA A 153 7.85 15.00 -4.11
C ALA A 153 7.69 16.17 -3.14
N ARG A 154 7.54 17.39 -3.65
CA ARG A 154 7.33 18.59 -2.84
C ARG A 154 6.03 18.52 -2.04
N SER A 155 4.93 18.15 -2.68
CA SER A 155 3.63 18.01 -2.01
C SER A 155 3.64 16.93 -0.94
N ALA A 156 4.40 15.85 -1.17
CA ALA A 156 4.56 14.76 -0.22
C ALA A 156 5.58 15.09 0.89
N GLY A 157 6.41 16.12 0.71
CA GLY A 157 7.48 16.46 1.64
C GLY A 157 8.61 15.43 1.66
N ILE A 158 8.91 14.84 0.50
CA ILE A 158 9.96 13.84 0.30
C ILE A 158 11.06 14.39 -0.62
N ASN A 159 12.27 13.86 -0.46
CA ASN A 159 13.40 14.21 -1.32
C ASN A 159 13.37 13.36 -2.59
N ILE A 160 13.75 13.96 -3.72
CA ILE A 160 13.94 13.25 -4.98
C ILE A 160 15.36 12.68 -4.99
N HIS A 161 15.51 11.50 -5.57
CA HIS A 161 16.80 10.83 -5.67
C HIS A 161 17.55 11.30 -6.92
N THR A 162 18.88 11.24 -6.85
CA THR A 162 19.76 11.43 -8.01
C THR A 162 20.32 10.09 -8.46
N ALA A 163 20.43 9.92 -9.79
CA ALA A 163 20.96 8.71 -10.41
C ALA A 163 22.45 8.52 -10.12
N SER A 164 22.92 7.28 -10.23
CA SER A 164 24.34 6.94 -10.03
C SER A 164 25.29 7.60 -11.05
N CYS A 165 24.79 7.91 -12.24
CA CYS A 165 25.58 8.43 -13.36
C CYS A 165 25.90 9.94 -13.26
N ASN A 166 24.99 10.74 -12.69
CA ASN A 166 25.10 12.19 -12.55
C ASN A 166 23.96 12.76 -11.66
N ASP A 167 24.19 13.95 -11.10
CA ASP A 167 23.21 14.64 -10.22
C ASP A 167 22.03 15.30 -10.96
N ALA A 168 22.07 15.37 -12.29
CA ALA A 168 21.01 15.97 -13.11
C ALA A 168 19.90 14.98 -13.45
N THR A 169 20.21 13.69 -13.55
CA THR A 169 19.21 12.64 -13.74
C THR A 169 18.58 12.33 -12.39
N LYS A 170 17.34 12.77 -12.22
CA LYS A 170 16.56 12.58 -11.00
C LYS A 170 15.50 11.50 -11.18
N TYR A 171 15.08 10.87 -10.08
CA TYR A 171 14.00 9.89 -10.08
C TYR A 171 13.27 9.83 -8.73
N LEU A 172 12.05 9.32 -8.76
CA LEU A 172 11.19 9.09 -7.61
C LEU A 172 10.53 7.72 -7.74
N HIS A 173 10.53 6.92 -6.68
CA HIS A 173 9.84 5.63 -6.67
C HIS A 173 8.40 5.74 -6.17
N PHE A 174 7.56 4.79 -6.58
CA PHE A 174 6.29 4.58 -5.89
C PHE A 174 6.52 4.23 -4.41
N ALA A 175 7.60 3.52 -4.09
CA ALA A 175 8.00 3.17 -2.73
C ALA A 175 8.24 4.40 -1.84
N ASP A 176 8.74 5.52 -2.39
CA ASP A 176 8.89 6.77 -1.62
C ASP A 176 7.54 7.28 -1.11
N LEU A 177 6.51 7.27 -1.97
CA LEU A 177 5.17 7.68 -1.60
C LEU A 177 4.52 6.66 -0.67
N PHE A 178 4.71 5.36 -0.91
CA PHE A 178 4.20 4.31 -0.02
C PHE A 178 4.70 4.48 1.42
N VAL A 179 6.02 4.64 1.60
CA VAL A 179 6.65 4.92 2.89
C VAL A 179 6.14 6.23 3.47
N ARG A 180 5.97 7.27 2.65
CA ARG A 180 5.43 8.55 3.12
C ARG A 180 3.99 8.45 3.64
N PHE A 181 3.18 7.58 3.06
CA PHE A 181 1.85 7.21 3.57
C PHE A 181 1.92 6.25 4.77
N GLY A 182 3.10 5.96 5.32
CA GLY A 182 3.26 5.08 6.47
C GLY A 182 2.97 3.61 6.13
N GLY A 183 3.11 3.24 4.86
CA GLY A 183 3.00 1.85 4.42
C GLY A 183 4.07 0.98 5.07
N SER A 184 3.74 -0.30 5.25
CA SER A 184 4.65 -1.29 5.83
C SER A 184 4.64 -2.58 5.03
N VAL A 185 5.74 -3.32 5.06
CA VAL A 185 5.89 -4.58 4.33
C VAL A 185 6.19 -5.73 5.29
N TYR A 186 5.44 -6.82 5.17
CA TYR A 186 5.58 -8.01 5.99
C TYR A 186 5.66 -9.25 5.11
N GLY A 187 6.60 -10.14 5.39
CA GLY A 187 6.68 -11.47 4.81
C GLY A 187 5.79 -12.45 5.57
N GLU A 188 5.68 -13.68 5.07
CA GLU A 188 4.88 -14.75 5.68
C GLU A 188 5.22 -15.00 7.16
N HIS A 189 6.48 -14.79 7.54
CA HIS A 189 7.01 -15.08 8.88
C HIS A 189 7.40 -13.82 9.68
N GLY A 190 6.86 -12.66 9.34
CA GLY A 190 7.07 -11.42 10.09
C GLY A 190 7.61 -10.30 9.21
N LYS A 191 8.71 -9.65 9.60
CA LYS A 191 9.32 -8.59 8.78
C LYS A 191 9.80 -9.18 7.47
N ALA A 192 9.52 -8.50 6.36
CA ALA A 192 10.04 -8.89 5.06
C ALA A 192 11.56 -8.68 4.99
N TRP A 193 12.22 -9.44 4.10
CA TRP A 193 13.66 -9.41 3.89
C TRP A 193 13.97 -9.03 2.44
N PHE A 194 14.75 -7.97 2.28
CA PHE A 194 15.21 -7.51 0.97
C PHE A 194 16.74 -7.51 0.89
N VAL A 195 17.27 -8.04 -0.20
CA VAL A 195 18.71 -8.06 -0.47
C VAL A 195 19.00 -7.41 -1.81
N SER A 196 20.08 -6.63 -1.87
CA SER A 196 20.58 -6.06 -3.13
C SER A 196 22.11 -6.13 -3.14
N GLY A 197 22.69 -6.21 -4.33
CA GLY A 197 24.13 -6.34 -4.52
C GLY A 197 24.68 -5.42 -5.60
N LYS A 198 25.59 -5.95 -6.41
CA LYS A 198 26.26 -5.18 -7.45
C LYS A 198 25.35 -4.86 -8.64
N ASP A 199 24.57 -5.85 -9.05
CA ASP A 199 23.67 -5.72 -10.19
C ASP A 199 22.49 -4.83 -9.79
N PRO A 200 21.87 -4.10 -10.75
CA PRO A 200 20.76 -3.19 -10.48
C PRO A 200 19.48 -3.99 -10.21
N GLU A 201 19.49 -4.78 -9.14
CA GLU A 201 18.48 -5.76 -8.77
C GLU A 201 18.26 -5.73 -7.26
N VAL A 202 17.01 -6.01 -6.87
CA VAL A 202 16.64 -6.29 -5.49
C VAL A 202 15.86 -7.61 -5.46
N THR A 203 16.06 -8.39 -4.41
CA THR A 203 15.35 -9.65 -4.19
C THR A 203 14.60 -9.59 -2.88
N SER A 204 13.31 -9.94 -2.91
CA SER A 204 12.60 -10.40 -1.71
C SER A 204 13.03 -11.82 -1.40
N VAL A 205 13.61 -12.03 -0.22
CA VAL A 205 14.09 -13.34 0.23
C VAL A 205 12.92 -14.24 0.63
N ASP A 206 11.87 -13.67 1.21
CA ASP A 206 10.65 -14.40 1.59
C ASP A 206 9.98 -15.05 0.36
N GLU A 207 9.87 -14.29 -0.73
CA GLU A 207 9.15 -14.72 -1.94
C GLU A 207 10.08 -15.31 -3.02
N ASN A 208 11.40 -15.32 -2.78
CA ASN A 208 12.42 -15.65 -3.78
C ASN A 208 12.16 -14.92 -5.12
N LEU A 209 11.89 -13.62 -5.04
CA LEU A 209 11.48 -12.80 -6.17
C LEU A 209 12.49 -11.68 -6.40
N THR A 210 13.11 -11.69 -7.57
CA THR A 210 14.06 -10.66 -8.01
C THR A 210 13.43 -9.70 -9.00
N GLN A 211 13.67 -8.40 -8.79
CA GLN A 211 13.30 -7.34 -9.72
C GLN A 211 14.52 -6.51 -10.11
N GLN A 212 14.72 -6.37 -11.42
CA GLN A 212 15.65 -5.40 -11.99
C GLN A 212 15.10 -3.97 -11.87
N TYR A 213 15.97 -3.05 -11.50
CA TYR A 213 15.66 -1.63 -11.45
C TYR A 213 15.41 -1.09 -12.84
N SER A 214 14.51 -0.10 -12.94
CA SER A 214 14.31 0.64 -14.18
C SER A 214 15.61 1.33 -14.61
N SER A 215 15.98 1.18 -15.89
CA SER A 215 16.99 2.05 -16.50
C SER A 215 16.46 3.47 -16.56
N LEU A 216 17.28 4.45 -16.18
CA LEU A 216 16.92 5.86 -16.18
C LEU A 216 17.31 6.52 -17.52
N VAL A 217 16.73 7.69 -17.79
CA VAL A 217 17.10 8.49 -18.96
C VAL A 217 18.54 8.97 -18.83
N GLY A 218 19.38 8.58 -19.80
CA GLY A 218 20.81 8.91 -19.84
C GLY A 218 21.66 7.67 -20.06
N SER A 219 22.91 7.86 -20.51
CA SER A 219 23.83 6.74 -20.70
C SER A 219 24.27 6.19 -19.34
N ASN A 220 24.03 4.90 -19.10
CA ASN A 220 24.41 4.17 -17.88
C ASN A 220 23.83 4.76 -16.58
N CYS A 221 22.64 5.35 -16.66
CA CYS A 221 21.96 5.90 -15.49
C CYS A 221 21.06 4.83 -14.84
N GLU A 222 21.35 4.53 -13.58
CA GLU A 222 20.68 3.47 -12.84
C GLU A 222 20.16 4.01 -11.50
N VAL A 223 19.10 3.37 -11.01
CA VAL A 223 18.60 3.54 -9.65
C VAL A 223 19.67 3.09 -8.66
N SER A 224 19.81 3.81 -7.55
CA SER A 224 20.75 3.48 -6.50
C SER A 224 20.23 2.33 -5.65
N LYS A 225 21.00 1.25 -5.51
CA LYS A 225 20.69 0.17 -4.55
C LYS A 225 20.53 0.68 -3.12
N ASN A 226 21.29 1.71 -2.73
CA ASN A 226 21.20 2.28 -1.38
C ASN A 226 19.85 2.96 -1.16
N THR A 227 19.30 3.59 -2.20
CA THR A 227 17.95 4.16 -2.16
C THR A 227 16.92 3.06 -1.98
N VAL A 228 17.01 1.97 -2.75
CA VAL A 228 16.09 0.83 -2.66
C VAL A 228 16.11 0.19 -1.28
N LEU A 229 17.30 -0.11 -0.74
CA LEU A 229 17.43 -0.68 0.60
C LEU A 229 16.97 0.28 1.70
N ALA A 230 17.24 1.59 1.58
CA ALA A 230 16.75 2.58 2.54
C ALA A 230 15.21 2.68 2.54
N LEU A 231 14.58 2.56 1.37
CA LEU A 231 13.12 2.56 1.25
C LEU A 231 12.50 1.28 1.81
N ALA A 232 13.11 0.12 1.58
CA ALA A 232 12.68 -1.13 2.19
C ALA A 232 12.79 -1.08 3.73
N GLU A 233 13.91 -0.58 4.25
CA GLU A 233 14.10 -0.39 5.70
C GLU A 233 13.06 0.58 6.28
N ALA A 234 12.79 1.68 5.59
CA ALA A 234 11.77 2.65 6.00
C ALA A 234 10.34 2.08 5.97
N ALA A 235 10.07 1.09 5.12
CA ALA A 235 8.83 0.31 5.12
C ALA A 235 8.79 -0.80 6.20
N GLY A 236 9.84 -0.89 7.04
CA GLY A 236 9.91 -1.85 8.15
C GLY A 236 10.56 -3.20 7.81
N ALA A 237 11.09 -3.36 6.60
CA ALA A 237 11.81 -4.56 6.20
C ALA A 237 13.20 -4.65 6.85
N ILE A 238 13.72 -5.88 6.89
CA ILE A 238 15.13 -6.15 7.15
C ILE A 238 15.86 -6.11 5.81
N THR A 239 16.98 -5.38 5.74
CA THR A 239 17.69 -5.14 4.48
C THR A 239 19.16 -5.51 4.58
N TYR A 240 19.71 -6.03 3.49
CA TYR A 240 21.15 -6.33 3.40
C TYR A 240 21.75 -5.90 2.06
N ASP A 241 22.86 -5.18 2.12
CA ASP A 241 23.76 -4.96 0.98
C ASP A 241 24.82 -6.05 0.95
N ILE A 242 24.79 -6.90 -0.08
CA ILE A 242 25.77 -7.99 -0.23
C ILE A 242 27.10 -7.52 -0.87
N GLY A 243 27.21 -6.22 -1.17
CA GLY A 243 28.39 -5.58 -1.71
C GLY A 243 28.58 -5.78 -3.22
N ASN A 244 29.69 -5.24 -3.74
CA ASN A 244 29.95 -5.14 -5.19
C ASN A 244 30.82 -6.30 -5.74
N LYS A 245 30.84 -7.48 -5.10
CA LYS A 245 31.76 -8.56 -5.50
C LYS A 245 31.32 -9.16 -6.84
N PHE A 246 32.22 -9.09 -7.82
CA PHE A 246 31.99 -9.30 -9.26
C PHE A 246 31.77 -10.75 -9.73
N ASN A 247 31.76 -11.76 -8.85
CA ASN A 247 31.75 -13.15 -9.30
C ASN A 247 30.35 -13.79 -9.33
N SER A 248 29.75 -13.61 -10.49
CA SER A 248 28.96 -14.53 -11.31
C SER A 248 27.74 -15.22 -10.69
N THR A 249 26.59 -14.79 -11.21
CA THR A 249 25.23 -15.32 -11.09
C THR A 249 24.56 -15.02 -9.76
N TRP A 250 23.88 -13.86 -9.71
CA TRP A 250 22.86 -13.55 -8.72
C TRP A 250 21.97 -14.76 -8.41
N HIS A 251 21.57 -15.53 -9.44
CA HIS A 251 20.83 -16.79 -9.31
C HIS A 251 21.50 -17.90 -8.46
N SER A 252 22.83 -17.95 -8.39
CA SER A 252 23.53 -18.88 -7.49
C SER A 252 23.50 -18.43 -6.03
N TYR A 253 23.39 -17.11 -5.81
CA TYR A 253 23.30 -16.49 -4.49
C TYR A 253 21.85 -16.32 -4.01
N GLU A 254 20.88 -16.20 -4.91
CA GLU A 254 19.44 -16.22 -4.63
C GLU A 254 19.09 -17.47 -3.81
N ASN A 255 19.58 -18.63 -4.25
CA ASN A 255 19.46 -19.90 -3.52
C ASN A 255 20.19 -19.85 -2.17
N TYR A 256 21.36 -19.20 -2.08
CA TYR A 256 22.10 -19.10 -0.83
C TYR A 256 21.34 -18.27 0.23
N TYR A 257 20.75 -17.13 -0.14
CA TYR A 257 20.05 -16.27 0.83
C TYR A 257 18.71 -16.85 1.24
N THR A 258 17.97 -17.43 0.30
CA THR A 258 16.71 -18.12 0.57
C THR A 258 16.93 -19.38 1.42
N GLU A 259 18.00 -20.15 1.17
CA GLU A 259 18.37 -21.30 2.01
C GLU A 259 18.77 -20.86 3.43
N ARG A 260 19.57 -19.79 3.57
CA ARG A 260 19.96 -19.26 4.89
C ARG A 260 18.77 -18.71 5.67
N HIS A 261 17.86 -18.00 4.99
CA HIS A 261 16.61 -17.54 5.59
C HIS A 261 15.73 -18.72 6.03
N SER A 262 15.59 -19.75 5.19
CA SER A 262 14.86 -20.98 5.54
C SER A 262 15.45 -21.68 6.77
N LEU A 263 16.78 -21.81 6.83
CA LEU A 263 17.47 -22.39 7.99
C LEU A 263 17.26 -21.55 9.27
N TRP A 264 17.21 -20.23 9.15
CA TRP A 264 16.92 -19.33 10.27
C TRP A 264 15.47 -19.51 10.79
N LEU A 265 14.51 -19.65 9.87
CA LEU A 265 13.11 -19.95 10.22
C LEU A 265 12.97 -21.32 10.89
N GLU A 266 13.64 -22.36 10.37
CA GLU A 266 13.65 -23.71 10.96
C GLU A 266 14.20 -23.74 12.39
N GLN A 267 15.07 -22.79 12.75
CA GLN A 267 15.61 -22.63 14.10
C GLN A 267 14.67 -21.87 15.05
N GLY A 268 13.44 -21.56 14.61
CA GLY A 268 12.43 -20.88 15.40
C GLY A 268 12.53 -19.36 15.35
N ALA A 269 13.14 -18.80 14.30
CA ALA A 269 13.23 -17.35 14.05
C ALA A 269 13.67 -16.56 15.30
N PRO A 270 14.86 -16.86 15.86
CA PRO A 270 15.30 -16.26 17.13
C PRO A 270 15.18 -14.74 17.11
N ASP A 271 14.72 -14.14 18.24
CA ASP A 271 14.40 -12.71 18.37
C ASP A 271 15.50 -11.74 17.88
N ALA A 272 16.75 -12.21 17.87
CA ALA A 272 17.85 -11.49 17.25
C ALA A 272 17.80 -11.64 15.72
N VAL A 273 17.33 -10.58 15.05
CA VAL A 273 17.60 -10.40 13.62
C VAL A 273 19.12 -10.52 13.42
N PRO A 274 19.58 -11.48 12.60
CA PRO A 274 21.00 -11.65 12.30
C PRO A 274 21.58 -10.32 11.85
N THR A 275 22.74 -9.95 12.37
CA THR A 275 23.49 -8.78 11.86
C THR A 275 23.82 -8.96 10.38
N SER A 276 23.79 -10.21 9.91
CA SER A 276 24.01 -10.65 8.54
C SER A 276 23.46 -12.09 8.40
N LEU A 277 22.81 -12.45 7.28
CA LEU A 277 22.54 -13.87 6.92
C LEU A 277 23.83 -14.64 6.56
N PHE A 278 24.97 -13.95 6.65
CA PHE A 278 26.23 -14.29 6.02
C PHE A 278 27.31 -14.70 7.04
N ASP A 279 27.02 -14.67 8.35
CA ASP A 279 27.92 -15.12 9.42
C ASP A 279 27.59 -16.54 9.93
#